data_AF-A0A962KNS6-F1
#
_entry.id   AF-A0A962KNS6-F1
#
_cell.length_a   1.000
_cell.length_b   1.000
_cell.length_c   1.000
_cell.angle_alpha   90.00
_cell.angle_beta   90.00
_cell.angle_gamma   90.00
#
_symmetry.space_group_name_H-M   'P 1'
#
loop_
_entity.id
_entity.type
_entity.pdbx_description
1 polymer ?
#
loop_
_entity_poly.entity_id
_entity_poly.type
_entity_poly.pdbx_seq_one_letter_code
_entity_poly.pdbx_strand_id
1 'polypeptide(L)'
;MAGLALQRYLQRHSEDGLPPAPGGRARWRHSLVIPAYRESAAALQGLEQLSRGGVPLLLILVLNRPDSDPDPGANADLRRALGQLRPREQASLYRLDEHTDLYALDTELLCGPLPAARGVGLARKLGCDLALQWMHAGAIASDWLCSTDADATLPADYFLQLDGAPTGAVAATFPFAHTASGEAPCDTATALYELSLHYYVLGLEYAGSPYAFHTLGSCLAFRAGAYAQVRGFPRRAAAEDFYLLNKLAKLGPVARLRGQAVQLRSRYSDRVPFGTGPAVAQISRARVPLDAPLFYHPQCFECLRALLEALPDLREAGADLPALLHRSGLDTDTADACSDILQTMGLEAALRHCRQHGRGAQQFLRQFHQWFDAFRSLKFIRALRQRRWPSQALHALAAQSPPLLPAMRGPGQDIDRLLRATRRRWWQTT
;
A
#
# COMPACT_ATOMS: atom_id res chain seq x y z
N MET A 1 -13.04 15.77 -18.11
CA MET A 1 -11.65 15.23 -18.13
C MET A 1 -11.58 13.77 -17.66
N ALA A 2 -12.19 13.38 -16.53
CA ALA A 2 -12.16 12.00 -16.02
C ALA A 2 -12.70 10.95 -17.01
N GLY A 3 -13.83 11.22 -17.68
CA GLY A 3 -14.43 10.28 -18.64
C GLY A 3 -13.55 9.96 -19.86
N LEU A 4 -12.78 10.92 -20.37
CA LEU A 4 -11.88 10.68 -21.52
C LEU A 4 -10.65 9.86 -21.12
N ALA A 5 -10.07 10.12 -19.94
CA ALA A 5 -8.95 9.34 -19.43
C ALA A 5 -9.37 7.88 -19.19
N LEU A 6 -10.58 7.69 -18.64
CA LEU A 6 -11.21 6.40 -18.41
C LEU A 6 -11.42 5.63 -19.72
N GLN A 7 -12.04 6.26 -20.72
CA GLN A 7 -12.28 5.62 -22.02
C GLN A 7 -10.96 5.23 -22.71
N ARG A 8 -9.96 6.12 -22.71
CA ARG A 8 -8.63 5.82 -23.27
C ARG A 8 -7.92 4.68 -22.53
N TYR A 9 -8.10 4.61 -21.22
CA TYR A 9 -7.56 3.51 -20.41
C TYR A 9 -8.22 2.19 -20.80
N LEU A 10 -9.55 2.13 -20.83
CA LEU A 10 -10.29 0.92 -21.18
C LEU A 10 -9.94 0.41 -22.58
N GLN A 11 -9.68 1.31 -23.53
CA GLN A 11 -9.29 0.95 -24.90
C GLN A 11 -7.85 0.48 -25.07
N ARG A 12 -6.91 0.89 -24.21
CA ARG A 12 -5.46 0.75 -24.46
C ARG A 12 -4.67 0.06 -23.36
N HIS A 13 -5.23 -0.01 -22.16
CA HIS A 13 -4.52 -0.38 -20.94
C HIS A 13 -5.29 -1.35 -20.05
N SER A 14 -6.61 -1.50 -20.22
CA SER A 14 -7.37 -2.57 -19.58
C SER A 14 -6.84 -3.94 -20.01
N GLU A 15 -6.93 -4.92 -19.13
CA GLU A 15 -6.80 -6.32 -19.54
C GLU A 15 -7.99 -6.72 -20.44
N ASP A 16 -7.72 -7.64 -21.36
CA ASP A 16 -8.68 -8.16 -22.33
C ASP A 16 -9.54 -9.28 -21.73
N GLY A 17 -10.65 -9.62 -22.40
CA GLY A 17 -11.51 -10.75 -22.02
C GLY A 17 -12.39 -10.52 -20.79
N LEU A 18 -12.47 -9.27 -20.31
CA LEU A 18 -13.33 -8.91 -19.19
C LEU A 18 -14.79 -8.79 -19.62
N PRO A 19 -15.74 -9.39 -18.88
CA PRO A 19 -17.15 -9.39 -19.26
C PRO A 19 -17.79 -8.01 -19.07
N PRO A 20 -18.80 -7.67 -19.89
CA PRO A 20 -19.56 -6.45 -19.71
C PRO A 20 -20.31 -6.45 -18.36
N ALA A 21 -20.67 -5.26 -17.91
CA ALA A 21 -21.56 -5.12 -16.76
C ALA A 21 -22.93 -5.75 -17.07
N PRO A 22 -23.62 -6.31 -16.07
CA PRO A 22 -25.00 -6.76 -16.25
C PRO A 22 -25.87 -5.58 -16.68
N GLY A 23 -26.80 -5.82 -17.61
CA GLY A 23 -27.73 -4.78 -18.07
C GLY A 23 -28.63 -4.25 -16.94
N GLY A 24 -28.97 -2.96 -16.98
CA GLY A 24 -29.84 -2.29 -15.98
C GLY A 24 -29.27 -0.98 -15.44
N ARG A 25 -29.99 -0.33 -14.52
CA ARG A 25 -29.50 0.85 -13.77
C ARG A 25 -28.40 0.45 -12.77
N ALA A 26 -27.67 1.44 -12.25
CA ALA A 26 -26.70 1.30 -11.16
C ALA A 26 -27.24 0.40 -10.04
N ARG A 27 -26.58 -0.73 -9.82
CA ARG A 27 -26.99 -1.76 -8.84
C ARG A 27 -26.16 -1.69 -7.58
N TRP A 28 -24.91 -1.23 -7.67
CA TRP A 28 -23.98 -1.19 -6.56
C TRP A 28 -23.53 0.24 -6.27
N ARG A 29 -23.36 0.57 -5.00
CA ARG A 29 -22.75 1.82 -4.57
C ARG A 29 -21.25 1.69 -4.56
N HIS A 30 -20.68 0.62 -4.01
CA HIS A 30 -19.23 0.42 -3.91
C HIS A 30 -18.77 -0.87 -4.60
N SER A 31 -17.47 -0.94 -4.86
CA SER A 31 -16.80 -2.16 -5.34
C SER A 31 -15.55 -2.46 -4.50
N LEU A 32 -15.31 -3.74 -4.21
CA LEU A 32 -14.14 -4.22 -3.48
C LEU A 32 -13.46 -5.35 -4.25
N VAL A 33 -12.19 -5.15 -4.62
CA VAL A 33 -11.39 -6.11 -5.37
C VAL A 33 -10.49 -6.92 -4.44
N ILE A 34 -10.58 -8.26 -4.55
CA ILE A 34 -9.96 -9.21 -3.63
C ILE A 34 -9.23 -10.29 -4.45
N PRO A 35 -7.89 -10.24 -4.56
CA PRO A 35 -7.14 -11.36 -5.13
C PRO A 35 -7.18 -12.56 -4.17
N ALA A 36 -7.32 -13.77 -4.72
CA ALA A 36 -7.42 -15.00 -3.95
C ALA A 36 -6.60 -16.12 -4.59
N TYR A 37 -5.70 -16.69 -3.80
CA TYR A 37 -4.84 -17.80 -4.20
C TYR A 37 -4.57 -18.70 -3.00
N ARG A 38 -4.89 -20.01 -3.13
CA ARG A 38 -4.83 -21.00 -2.04
C ARG A 38 -5.62 -20.56 -0.80
N GLU A 39 -6.80 -19.97 -1.03
CA GLU A 39 -7.72 -19.60 0.06
C GLU A 39 -8.71 -20.74 0.33
N SER A 40 -9.05 -20.91 1.61
CA SER A 40 -10.06 -21.88 2.02
C SER A 40 -11.47 -21.33 1.83
N ALA A 41 -12.47 -22.20 1.92
CA ALA A 41 -13.89 -21.80 1.90
C ALA A 41 -14.25 -20.77 2.99
N ALA A 42 -13.47 -20.69 4.08
CA ALA A 42 -13.67 -19.71 5.15
C ALA A 42 -13.47 -18.26 4.67
N ALA A 43 -12.73 -18.04 3.57
CA ALA A 43 -12.61 -16.71 2.98
C ALA A 43 -13.99 -16.15 2.58
N LEU A 44 -14.87 -16.98 2.01
CA LEU A 44 -16.22 -16.54 1.64
C LEU A 44 -17.08 -16.18 2.85
N GLN A 45 -16.91 -16.89 3.97
CA GLN A 45 -17.61 -16.54 5.23
C GLN A 45 -17.19 -15.16 5.74
N GLY A 46 -15.91 -14.79 5.58
CA GLY A 46 -15.43 -13.44 5.88
C GLY A 46 -16.10 -12.39 4.99
N LEU A 47 -16.27 -12.69 3.70
CA LEU A 47 -16.95 -11.81 2.73
C LEU A 47 -18.44 -11.61 3.05
N GLU A 48 -19.13 -12.64 3.52
CA GLU A 48 -20.53 -12.54 3.99
C GLU A 48 -20.68 -11.70 5.26
N GLN A 49 -19.62 -11.54 6.06
CA GLN A 49 -19.67 -10.62 7.21
C GLN A 49 -19.59 -9.16 6.76
N LEU A 50 -18.87 -8.88 5.66
CA LEU A 50 -18.76 -7.54 5.06
C LEU A 50 -20.08 -7.05 4.47
N SER A 51 -20.92 -7.96 4.01
CA SER A 51 -22.18 -7.65 3.32
C SER A 51 -23.26 -7.07 4.24
N ARG A 52 -23.13 -7.30 5.56
CA ARG A 52 -24.10 -6.88 6.60
C ARG A 52 -24.23 -5.36 6.78
N GLY A 53 -23.41 -4.56 6.10
CA GLY A 53 -23.45 -3.10 6.17
C GLY A 53 -24.65 -2.43 5.49
N GLY A 54 -25.51 -3.19 4.78
CA GLY A 54 -26.73 -2.66 4.16
C GLY A 54 -26.50 -1.73 2.95
N VAL A 55 -25.24 -1.53 2.56
CA VAL A 55 -24.86 -0.70 1.41
C VAL A 55 -24.72 -1.58 0.18
N PRO A 56 -25.32 -1.22 -0.98
CA PRO A 56 -25.18 -2.01 -2.20
C PRO A 56 -23.70 -2.18 -2.60
N LEU A 57 -23.20 -3.41 -2.62
CA LEU A 57 -21.79 -3.73 -2.75
C LEU A 57 -21.54 -4.80 -3.81
N LEU A 58 -20.56 -4.55 -4.67
CA LEU A 58 -19.97 -5.56 -5.54
C LEU A 58 -18.63 -6.03 -4.99
N LEU A 59 -18.53 -7.30 -4.64
CA LEU A 59 -17.26 -7.97 -4.38
C LEU A 59 -16.74 -8.55 -5.70
N ILE A 60 -15.47 -8.31 -6.03
CA ILE A 60 -14.80 -8.90 -7.19
C ILE A 60 -13.68 -9.78 -6.65
N LEU A 61 -13.94 -11.07 -6.60
CA LEU A 61 -13.01 -12.09 -6.16
C LEU A 61 -12.21 -12.59 -7.38
N VAL A 62 -10.91 -12.35 -7.41
CA VAL A 62 -10.05 -12.75 -8.52
C VAL A 62 -9.27 -13.99 -8.12
N LEU A 63 -9.72 -15.16 -8.58
CA LEU A 63 -9.02 -16.42 -8.32
C LEU A 63 -7.83 -16.51 -9.27
N ASN A 64 -6.63 -16.56 -8.70
CA ASN A 64 -5.39 -16.64 -9.45
C ASN A 64 -4.52 -17.80 -8.96
N ARG A 65 -3.65 -18.31 -9.85
CA ARG A 65 -2.57 -19.25 -9.53
C ARG A 65 -1.33 -18.85 -10.33
N PRO A 66 -0.14 -18.72 -9.70
CA PRO A 66 1.08 -18.50 -10.46
C PRO A 66 1.48 -19.76 -11.23
N ASP A 67 2.05 -19.60 -12.42
CA ASP A 67 2.57 -20.70 -13.25
C ASP A 67 3.70 -21.50 -12.60
N SER A 68 4.32 -20.96 -11.56
CA SER A 68 5.30 -21.64 -10.71
C SER A 68 4.68 -22.61 -9.69
N ASP A 69 3.37 -22.54 -9.43
CA ASP A 69 2.70 -23.50 -8.56
C ASP A 69 2.26 -24.72 -9.39
N PRO A 70 2.83 -25.92 -9.17
CA PRO A 70 2.50 -27.09 -9.97
C PRO A 70 1.10 -27.67 -9.67
N ASP A 71 0.42 -27.24 -8.60
CA ASP A 71 -0.87 -27.80 -8.20
C ASP A 71 -2.05 -27.12 -8.94
N PRO A 72 -2.67 -27.75 -9.95
CA PRO A 72 -3.85 -27.19 -10.63
C PRO A 72 -5.10 -27.17 -9.72
N GLY A 73 -5.07 -27.92 -8.61
CA GLY A 73 -6.10 -27.99 -7.59
C GLY A 73 -5.98 -26.92 -6.50
N ALA A 74 -4.98 -26.03 -6.56
CA ALA A 74 -4.68 -25.07 -5.49
C ALA A 74 -5.86 -24.19 -5.06
N ASN A 75 -6.82 -23.94 -5.96
CA ASN A 75 -8.02 -23.15 -5.70
C ASN A 75 -9.32 -24.00 -5.67
N ALA A 76 -9.22 -25.33 -5.65
CA ALA A 76 -10.37 -26.24 -5.76
C ALA A 76 -11.40 -26.06 -4.62
N ASP A 77 -10.93 -25.84 -3.40
CA ASP A 77 -11.81 -25.65 -2.24
C ASP A 77 -12.64 -24.36 -2.36
N LEU A 78 -12.01 -23.26 -2.76
CA LEU A 78 -12.71 -22.00 -3.00
C LEU A 78 -13.70 -22.11 -4.16
N ARG A 79 -13.32 -22.77 -5.27
CA ARG A 79 -14.23 -23.06 -6.40
C ARG A 79 -15.45 -23.86 -5.97
N ARG A 80 -15.26 -24.90 -5.16
CA ARG A 80 -16.34 -25.73 -4.63
C ARG A 80 -17.30 -24.89 -3.79
N ALA A 81 -16.77 -24.02 -2.93
CA ALA A 81 -17.57 -23.14 -2.09
C ALA A 81 -18.36 -22.10 -2.92
N LEU A 82 -17.75 -21.51 -3.96
CA LEU A 82 -18.43 -20.61 -4.90
C LEU A 82 -19.61 -21.29 -5.61
N GLY A 83 -19.45 -22.57 -5.98
CA GLY A 83 -20.51 -23.37 -6.61
C GLY A 83 -21.75 -23.59 -5.73
N GLN A 84 -21.67 -23.32 -4.42
CA GLN A 84 -22.79 -23.44 -3.48
C GLN A 84 -23.59 -22.13 -3.33
N LEU A 85 -23.04 -21.00 -3.80
CA LEU A 85 -23.69 -19.71 -3.73
C LEU A 85 -24.87 -19.60 -4.71
N ARG A 86 -25.81 -18.72 -4.42
CA ARG A 86 -26.99 -18.48 -5.27
C ARG A 86 -26.58 -17.70 -6.53
N PRO A 87 -26.65 -18.28 -7.74
CA PRO A 87 -26.24 -17.58 -8.95
C PRO A 87 -27.25 -16.48 -9.33
N ARG A 88 -26.76 -15.49 -10.08
CA ARG A 88 -27.56 -14.50 -10.82
C ARG A 88 -27.62 -14.87 -12.30
N GLU A 89 -28.39 -14.11 -13.08
CA GLU A 89 -28.52 -14.31 -14.53
C GLU A 89 -27.18 -14.21 -15.28
N GLN A 90 -26.30 -13.31 -14.84
CA GLN A 90 -24.95 -13.21 -15.39
C GLN A 90 -24.06 -14.31 -14.81
N ALA A 91 -23.31 -14.99 -15.68
CA ALA A 91 -22.36 -16.02 -15.30
C ALA A 91 -21.34 -15.50 -14.27
N SER A 92 -20.98 -16.36 -13.32
CA SER A 92 -20.03 -16.08 -12.22
C SER A 92 -20.40 -14.91 -11.31
N LEU A 93 -21.62 -14.39 -11.41
CA LEU A 93 -22.20 -13.43 -10.47
C LEU A 93 -23.12 -14.16 -9.50
N TYR A 94 -22.87 -13.99 -8.21
CA TYR A 94 -23.58 -14.68 -7.13
C TYR A 94 -24.18 -13.66 -6.16
N ARG A 95 -25.36 -13.99 -5.61
CA ARG A 95 -25.96 -13.25 -4.51
C ARG A 95 -25.37 -13.75 -3.19
N LEU A 96 -24.78 -12.85 -2.39
CA LEU A 96 -24.42 -13.16 -1.01
C LEU A 96 -25.58 -12.81 -0.06
N ASP A 97 -26.15 -11.61 -0.21
CA ASP A 97 -27.35 -11.19 0.50
C ASP A 97 -28.22 -10.23 -0.35
N GLU A 98 -29.12 -9.47 0.28
CA GLU A 98 -30.00 -8.53 -0.41
C GLU A 98 -29.26 -7.39 -1.11
N HIS A 99 -28.13 -6.93 -0.54
CA HIS A 99 -27.41 -5.74 -0.98
C HIS A 99 -26.05 -6.06 -1.61
N THR A 100 -25.54 -7.26 -1.41
CA THR A 100 -24.19 -7.64 -1.82
C THR A 100 -24.21 -8.78 -2.83
N ASP A 101 -23.55 -8.55 -3.95
CA ASP A 101 -23.24 -9.58 -4.92
C ASP A 101 -21.72 -9.80 -5.00
N LEU A 102 -21.34 -11.03 -5.35
CA LEU A 102 -19.97 -11.44 -5.58
C LEU A 102 -19.80 -11.84 -7.04
N TYR A 103 -18.84 -11.23 -7.71
CA TYR A 103 -18.37 -11.66 -9.02
C TYR A 103 -17.06 -12.44 -8.89
N ALA A 104 -17.07 -13.70 -9.31
CA ALA A 104 -15.88 -14.54 -9.30
C ALA A 104 -15.17 -14.49 -10.67
N LEU A 105 -14.03 -13.83 -10.72
CA LEU A 105 -13.15 -13.81 -11.88
C LEU A 105 -12.09 -14.91 -11.73
N ASP A 106 -12.38 -16.09 -12.26
CA ASP A 106 -11.43 -17.21 -12.25
C ASP A 106 -10.47 -17.12 -13.43
N THR A 107 -9.30 -16.53 -13.19
CA THR A 107 -8.33 -16.27 -14.27
C THR A 107 -7.76 -17.58 -14.81
N GLU A 108 -7.65 -18.60 -13.97
CA GLU A 108 -7.13 -19.90 -14.39
C GLU A 108 -8.06 -20.59 -15.38
N LEU A 109 -9.38 -20.53 -15.16
CA LEU A 109 -10.35 -21.06 -16.12
C LEU A 109 -10.48 -20.20 -17.38
N LEU A 110 -10.25 -18.90 -17.28
CA LEU A 110 -10.37 -17.97 -18.42
C LEU A 110 -9.15 -18.00 -19.34
N CYS A 111 -7.94 -17.98 -18.78
CA CYS A 111 -6.71 -17.82 -19.55
C CYS A 111 -5.50 -18.61 -19.00
N GLY A 112 -5.71 -19.51 -18.03
CA GLY A 112 -4.66 -20.32 -17.43
C GLY A 112 -3.93 -19.64 -16.26
N PRO A 113 -2.88 -20.30 -15.72
CA PRO A 113 -2.12 -19.72 -14.62
C PRO A 113 -1.44 -18.41 -15.04
N LEU A 114 -1.36 -17.47 -14.09
CA LEU A 114 -0.72 -16.19 -14.30
C LEU A 114 0.81 -16.33 -14.23
N PRO A 115 1.59 -15.57 -15.01
CA PRO A 115 3.04 -15.56 -14.87
C PRO A 115 3.46 -15.19 -13.44
N ALA A 116 4.30 -16.01 -12.80
CA ALA A 116 4.69 -15.83 -11.39
C ALA A 116 5.26 -14.44 -11.11
N ALA A 117 6.04 -13.89 -12.05
CA ALA A 117 6.62 -12.54 -11.95
C ALA A 117 5.57 -11.40 -11.95
N ARG A 118 4.34 -11.67 -12.41
CA ARG A 118 3.22 -10.72 -12.45
C ARG A 118 2.22 -10.94 -11.32
N GLY A 119 2.07 -12.18 -10.85
CA GLY A 119 1.40 -12.60 -9.61
C GLY A 119 0.18 -11.76 -9.19
N VAL A 120 0.16 -11.37 -7.91
CA VAL A 120 -0.94 -10.62 -7.28
C VAL A 120 -1.21 -9.27 -7.95
N GLY A 121 -0.19 -8.60 -8.51
CA GLY A 121 -0.38 -7.33 -9.21
C GLY A 121 -1.22 -7.46 -10.48
N LEU A 122 -1.10 -8.57 -11.22
CA LEU A 122 -1.99 -8.84 -12.34
C LEU A 122 -3.40 -9.20 -11.87
N ALA A 123 -3.55 -9.98 -10.79
CA ALA A 123 -4.86 -10.30 -10.22
C ALA A 123 -5.62 -9.04 -9.77
N ARG A 124 -4.95 -8.14 -9.02
CA ARG A 124 -5.52 -6.84 -8.63
C ARG A 124 -5.85 -5.98 -9.85
N LYS A 125 -4.98 -5.96 -10.87
CA LYS A 125 -5.25 -5.24 -12.11
C LYS A 125 -6.52 -5.74 -12.80
N LEU A 126 -6.66 -7.05 -13.00
CA LEU A 126 -7.83 -7.67 -13.62
C LEU A 126 -9.13 -7.30 -12.89
N GLY A 127 -9.15 -7.44 -11.57
CA GLY A 127 -10.34 -7.09 -10.78
C GLY A 127 -10.65 -5.59 -10.80
N CYS A 128 -9.63 -4.73 -10.76
CA CYS A 128 -9.83 -3.28 -10.83
C CYS A 128 -10.26 -2.81 -12.22
N ASP A 129 -9.75 -3.43 -13.27
CA ASP A 129 -10.15 -3.14 -14.65
C ASP A 129 -11.60 -3.54 -14.89
N LEU A 130 -12.04 -4.67 -14.34
CA LEU A 130 -13.43 -5.10 -14.36
C LEU A 130 -14.33 -4.09 -13.63
N ALA A 131 -13.98 -3.73 -12.40
CA ALA A 131 -14.70 -2.73 -11.63
C ALA A 131 -14.78 -1.40 -12.39
N LEU A 132 -13.67 -0.98 -12.99
CA LEU A 132 -13.56 0.27 -13.74
C LEU A 132 -14.44 0.27 -15.00
N GLN A 133 -14.48 -0.85 -15.73
CA GLN A 133 -15.39 -1.06 -16.86
C GLN A 133 -16.86 -0.98 -16.42
N TRP A 134 -17.19 -1.57 -15.28
CA TRP A 134 -18.56 -1.56 -14.75
C TRP A 134 -18.97 -0.21 -14.16
N MET A 135 -18.04 0.52 -13.56
CA MET A 135 -18.21 1.94 -13.20
C MET A 135 -18.46 2.79 -14.45
N HIS A 136 -17.70 2.59 -15.52
CA HIS A 136 -17.88 3.31 -16.78
C HIS A 136 -19.26 3.05 -17.42
N ALA A 137 -19.75 1.81 -17.29
CA ALA A 137 -21.09 1.42 -17.72
C ALA A 137 -22.22 1.92 -16.78
N GLY A 138 -21.89 2.57 -15.66
CA GLY A 138 -22.87 3.09 -14.71
C GLY A 138 -23.47 2.04 -13.78
N ALA A 139 -22.88 0.84 -13.68
CA ALA A 139 -23.36 -0.22 -12.79
C ALA A 139 -22.95 -0.01 -11.32
N ILE A 140 -21.84 0.73 -11.09
CA ILE A 140 -21.28 1.06 -9.78
C ILE A 140 -21.25 2.59 -9.63
N ALA A 141 -21.86 3.11 -8.56
CA ALA A 141 -22.06 4.55 -8.38
C ALA A 141 -20.84 5.31 -7.82
N SER A 142 -20.11 4.70 -6.88
CA SER A 142 -18.91 5.28 -6.27
C SER A 142 -17.80 5.44 -7.30
N ASP A 143 -17.01 6.51 -7.17
CA ASP A 143 -15.78 6.71 -7.92
C ASP A 143 -14.55 6.13 -7.23
N TRP A 144 -14.70 5.63 -6.00
CA TRP A 144 -13.68 4.88 -5.28
C TRP A 144 -13.67 3.40 -5.69
N LEU A 145 -12.50 2.94 -6.11
CA LEU A 145 -12.13 1.53 -6.22
C LEU A 145 -11.42 1.12 -4.92
N CYS A 146 -11.95 0.11 -4.23
CA CYS A 146 -11.34 -0.43 -3.02
C CYS A 146 -10.65 -1.75 -3.34
N SER A 147 -9.54 -2.04 -2.67
CA SER A 147 -8.90 -3.35 -2.76
C SER A 147 -8.40 -3.80 -1.40
N THR A 148 -8.58 -5.09 -1.12
CA THR A 148 -8.14 -5.73 0.11
C THR A 148 -7.58 -7.12 -0.16
N ASP A 149 -7.10 -7.81 0.88
CA ASP A 149 -6.67 -9.22 0.80
C ASP A 149 -7.81 -10.14 1.27
N ALA A 150 -7.82 -11.39 0.81
CA ALA A 150 -8.88 -12.35 1.13
C ALA A 150 -8.95 -12.77 2.62
N ASP A 151 -7.89 -12.52 3.39
CA ASP A 151 -7.82 -12.79 4.83
C ASP A 151 -8.00 -11.53 5.71
N ALA A 152 -8.31 -10.39 5.11
CA ALA A 152 -8.62 -9.18 5.84
C ALA A 152 -10.07 -9.21 6.37
N THR A 153 -10.26 -8.74 7.61
CA THR A 153 -11.58 -8.45 8.16
C THR A 153 -11.78 -6.94 8.17
N LEU A 154 -12.72 -6.45 7.36
CA LEU A 154 -12.98 -5.00 7.28
C LEU A 154 -13.97 -4.57 8.38
N PRO A 155 -13.80 -3.36 8.93
CA PRO A 155 -14.72 -2.83 9.92
C PRO A 155 -16.07 -2.42 9.31
N ALA A 156 -17.10 -2.29 10.15
CA ALA A 156 -18.44 -1.89 9.72
C ALA A 156 -18.47 -0.48 9.11
N ASP A 157 -17.57 0.41 9.52
CA ASP A 157 -17.45 1.77 8.99
C ASP A 157 -16.60 1.86 7.71
N TYR A 158 -16.06 0.75 7.17
CA TYR A 158 -15.07 0.76 6.08
C TYR A 158 -15.40 1.72 4.93
N PHE A 159 -16.60 1.62 4.34
CA PHE A 159 -16.98 2.50 3.23
C PHE A 159 -17.32 3.93 3.68
N LEU A 160 -17.79 4.12 4.92
CA LEU A 160 -18.06 5.45 5.50
C LEU A 160 -16.76 6.25 5.72
N GLN A 161 -15.65 5.56 6.02
CA GLN A 161 -14.36 6.23 6.19
C GLN A 161 -13.92 7.01 4.95
N LEU A 162 -14.36 6.60 3.75
CA LEU A 162 -14.05 7.27 2.48
C LEU A 162 -14.68 8.66 2.37
N ASP A 163 -15.79 8.92 3.07
CA ASP A 163 -16.43 10.23 3.10
C ASP A 163 -15.55 11.26 3.86
N GLY A 164 -14.65 10.78 4.72
CA GLY A 164 -13.65 11.60 5.41
C GLY A 164 -12.42 11.97 4.57
N ALA A 165 -12.30 11.46 3.34
CA ALA A 165 -11.18 11.81 2.47
C ALA A 165 -11.29 13.27 1.99
N PRO A 166 -10.22 14.09 2.10
CA PRO A 166 -10.28 15.49 1.70
C PRO A 166 -10.59 15.63 0.20
N THR A 167 -11.23 16.74 -0.16
CA THR A 167 -11.52 17.06 -1.56
C THR A 167 -10.22 17.07 -2.37
N GLY A 168 -10.24 16.38 -3.51
CA GLY A 168 -9.07 16.25 -4.38
C GLY A 168 -8.12 15.09 -4.03
N ALA A 169 -8.37 14.33 -2.95
CA ALA A 169 -7.64 13.09 -2.69
C ALA A 169 -7.84 12.09 -3.83
N VAL A 170 -6.73 11.59 -4.38
CA VAL A 170 -6.72 10.64 -5.50
C VAL A 170 -6.61 9.19 -5.03
N ALA A 171 -6.14 9.00 -3.80
CA ALA A 171 -6.04 7.71 -3.13
C ALA A 171 -6.29 7.88 -1.63
N ALA A 172 -6.55 6.77 -0.96
CA ALA A 172 -6.75 6.70 0.47
C ALA A 172 -6.18 5.39 1.03
N THR A 173 -5.67 5.45 2.27
CA THR A 173 -5.18 4.28 3.01
C THR A 173 -5.99 4.11 4.29
N PHE A 174 -6.41 2.88 4.58
CA PHE A 174 -7.18 2.55 5.78
C PHE A 174 -6.28 2.32 7.00
N PRO A 175 -6.77 2.63 8.22
CA PRO A 175 -6.21 2.09 9.45
C PRO A 175 -6.13 0.55 9.41
N PHE A 176 -5.08 -0.04 9.97
CA PHE A 176 -4.90 -1.50 9.96
C PHE A 176 -4.22 -2.01 11.23
N ALA A 177 -4.66 -3.15 11.74
CA ALA A 177 -4.06 -3.81 12.89
C ALA A 177 -3.94 -5.30 12.63
N HIS A 178 -2.86 -5.93 13.07
CA HIS A 178 -2.76 -7.38 13.05
C HIS A 178 -3.45 -8.00 14.27
N THR A 179 -4.20 -9.07 14.04
CA THR A 179 -4.81 -9.89 15.08
C THR A 179 -3.96 -11.13 15.33
N ALA A 180 -3.78 -11.48 16.60
CA ALA A 180 -3.05 -12.65 17.02
C ALA A 180 -3.59 -13.94 16.38
N SER A 181 -2.71 -14.81 15.91
CA SER A 181 -3.04 -16.17 15.45
C SER A 181 -3.18 -17.15 16.61
N GLY A 182 -2.70 -16.79 17.81
CA GLY A 182 -2.62 -17.68 18.96
C GLY A 182 -1.26 -18.40 19.07
N GLU A 183 -0.36 -18.19 18.10
CA GLU A 183 1.01 -18.70 18.13
C GLU A 183 1.99 -17.58 18.55
N ALA A 184 2.42 -17.60 19.82
CA ALA A 184 3.20 -16.52 20.42
C ALA A 184 4.45 -16.06 19.60
N PRO A 185 5.25 -16.96 18.97
CA PRO A 185 6.36 -16.53 18.12
C PRO A 185 5.90 -15.79 16.86
N CYS A 186 4.83 -16.26 16.21
CA CYS A 186 4.25 -15.64 15.02
C CYS A 186 3.67 -14.27 15.36
N ASP A 187 2.99 -14.17 16.50
CA ASP A 187 2.34 -12.94 16.96
C ASP A 187 3.37 -11.87 17.34
N THR A 188 4.44 -12.25 18.04
CA THR A 188 5.53 -11.32 18.37
C THR A 188 6.22 -10.80 17.10
N ALA A 189 6.52 -11.69 16.16
CA ALA A 189 7.14 -11.32 14.88
C ALA A 189 6.24 -10.41 14.05
N THR A 190 4.92 -10.67 14.05
CA THR A 190 3.93 -9.85 13.36
C THR A 190 3.80 -8.47 14.01
N ALA A 191 3.77 -8.40 15.33
CA ALA A 191 3.71 -7.14 16.06
C ALA A 191 4.96 -6.27 15.83
N LEU A 192 6.15 -6.88 15.80
CA LEU A 192 7.41 -6.20 15.46
C LEU A 192 7.41 -5.68 14.01
N TYR A 193 6.94 -6.51 13.07
CA TYR A 193 6.82 -6.12 11.68
C TYR A 193 5.86 -4.94 11.51
N GLU A 194 4.67 -5.00 12.11
CA GLU A 194 3.71 -3.89 12.09
C GLU A 194 4.32 -2.62 12.67
N LEU A 195 4.98 -2.71 13.83
CA LEU A 195 5.63 -1.56 14.45
C LEU A 195 6.71 -0.98 13.52
N SER A 196 7.44 -1.82 12.78
CA SER A 196 8.44 -1.36 11.80
C SER A 196 7.82 -0.59 10.63
N LEU A 197 6.62 -0.98 10.18
CA LEU A 197 5.87 -0.27 9.14
C LEU A 197 5.44 1.11 9.63
N HIS A 198 4.88 1.18 10.85
CA HIS A 198 4.51 2.44 11.48
C HIS A 198 5.72 3.34 11.72
N TYR A 199 6.81 2.78 12.23
CA TYR A 199 8.06 3.49 12.47
C TYR A 199 8.61 4.14 11.19
N TYR A 200 8.59 3.41 10.07
CA TYR A 200 9.03 3.96 8.79
C TYR A 200 8.19 5.17 8.38
N VAL A 201 6.87 5.11 8.53
CA VAL A 201 5.98 6.25 8.23
C VAL A 201 6.21 7.41 9.19
N LEU A 202 6.43 7.16 10.48
CA LEU A 202 6.81 8.21 11.45
C LEU A 202 8.10 8.93 11.05
N GLY A 203 9.11 8.18 10.58
CA GLY A 203 10.34 8.77 10.07
C GLY A 203 10.14 9.61 8.80
N LEU A 204 9.27 9.17 7.89
CA LEU A 204 8.89 9.96 6.71
C LEU A 204 8.10 11.23 7.09
N GLU A 205 7.20 11.15 8.07
CA GLU A 205 6.49 12.32 8.60
C GLU A 205 7.47 13.32 9.22
N TYR A 206 8.38 12.81 10.06
CA TYR A 206 9.42 13.61 10.69
C TYR A 206 10.26 14.36 9.65
N ALA A 207 10.61 13.68 8.55
CA ALA A 207 11.35 14.29 7.46
C ALA A 207 10.54 15.27 6.59
N GLY A 208 9.22 15.37 6.77
CA GLY A 208 8.36 16.20 5.92
C GLY A 208 8.14 15.60 4.52
N SER A 209 8.29 14.28 4.35
CA SER A 209 8.12 13.64 3.04
C SER A 209 6.65 13.64 2.60
N PRO A 210 6.32 14.01 1.35
CA PRO A 210 4.96 13.92 0.82
C PRO A 210 4.48 12.47 0.62
N TYR A 211 5.38 11.49 0.82
CA TYR A 211 5.10 10.06 0.71
C TYR A 211 4.90 9.37 2.07
N ALA A 212 4.63 10.14 3.14
CA ALA A 212 4.44 9.66 4.50
C ALA A 212 3.06 9.00 4.73
N PHE A 213 2.83 7.87 4.08
CA PHE A 213 1.64 7.03 4.24
C PHE A 213 1.99 5.55 4.14
N HIS A 214 1.12 4.69 4.66
CA HIS A 214 1.32 3.24 4.62
C HIS A 214 1.02 2.70 3.22
N THR A 215 1.87 1.79 2.74
CA THR A 215 1.63 1.08 1.48
C THR A 215 1.37 -0.38 1.80
N LEU A 216 0.10 -0.71 2.07
CA LEU A 216 -0.36 -2.08 2.30
C LEU A 216 -1.51 -2.40 1.35
N GLY A 217 -1.31 -3.44 0.53
CA GLY A 217 -2.27 -3.99 -0.42
C GLY A 217 -3.67 -4.18 0.15
N SER A 218 -3.76 -4.65 1.40
CA SER A 218 -5.02 -4.94 2.09
C SER A 218 -5.83 -3.69 2.48
N CYS A 219 -5.22 -2.50 2.44
CA CYS A 219 -5.71 -1.30 3.10
C CYS A 219 -5.72 -0.07 2.18
N LEU A 220 -6.17 -0.22 0.94
CA LEU A 220 -6.10 0.86 -0.06
C LEU A 220 -7.40 1.08 -0.84
N ALA A 221 -7.68 2.35 -1.14
CA ALA A 221 -8.70 2.79 -2.07
C ALA A 221 -8.16 3.90 -2.97
N PHE A 222 -8.70 4.01 -4.18
CA PHE A 222 -8.25 5.03 -5.15
C PHE A 222 -9.37 5.44 -6.10
N ARG A 223 -9.30 6.70 -6.57
CA ARG A 223 -10.31 7.24 -7.50
C ARG A 223 -10.13 6.60 -8.87
N ALA A 224 -11.23 6.16 -9.49
CA ALA A 224 -11.27 5.55 -10.82
C ALA A 224 -10.53 6.38 -11.88
N GLY A 225 -10.75 7.70 -11.88
CA GLY A 225 -10.07 8.61 -12.81
C GLY A 225 -8.55 8.71 -12.58
N ALA A 226 -8.08 8.60 -11.34
CA ALA A 226 -6.65 8.64 -11.02
C ALA A 226 -5.99 7.29 -11.36
N TYR A 227 -6.65 6.17 -11.06
CA TYR A 227 -6.23 4.83 -11.46
C TYR A 227 -6.00 4.72 -12.97
N ALA A 228 -6.96 5.21 -13.77
CA ALA A 228 -6.84 5.25 -15.22
C ALA A 228 -5.63 6.10 -15.68
N GLN A 229 -5.40 7.26 -15.06
CA GLN A 229 -4.27 8.15 -15.40
C GLN A 229 -2.91 7.53 -15.12
N VAL A 230 -2.76 6.76 -14.02
CA VAL A 230 -1.50 6.08 -13.67
C VAL A 230 -1.30 4.74 -14.37
N ARG A 231 -2.25 4.37 -15.24
CA ARG A 231 -2.31 3.12 -16.00
C ARG A 231 -2.45 1.87 -15.11
N GLY A 232 -3.23 2.01 -14.06
CA GLY A 232 -3.63 0.93 -13.17
C GLY A 232 -2.50 0.28 -12.37
N PHE A 233 -2.81 -0.88 -11.79
CA PHE A 233 -1.85 -1.68 -11.01
C PHE A 233 -0.70 -2.16 -11.90
N PRO A 234 0.56 -2.05 -11.46
CA PRO A 234 1.67 -2.68 -12.18
C PRO A 234 1.58 -4.21 -12.07
N ARG A 235 1.82 -4.91 -13.18
CA ARG A 235 1.82 -6.38 -13.28
C ARG A 235 3.08 -6.96 -12.60
N ARG A 236 3.10 -7.03 -11.27
CA ARG A 236 4.23 -7.47 -10.45
C ARG A 236 3.80 -8.43 -9.34
N ALA A 237 4.67 -9.39 -9.04
CA ALA A 237 4.43 -10.41 -8.01
C ALA A 237 4.30 -9.87 -6.58
N ALA A 238 4.79 -8.64 -6.32
CA ALA A 238 4.64 -7.92 -5.07
C ALA A 238 5.06 -6.44 -5.23
N ALA A 239 4.87 -5.60 -4.19
CA ALA A 239 5.04 -4.14 -4.15
C ALA A 239 4.17 -3.39 -5.15
N GLU A 240 3.19 -4.06 -5.76
CA GLU A 240 2.27 -3.45 -6.70
C GLU A 240 1.52 -2.28 -6.05
N ASP A 241 1.20 -2.40 -4.76
CA ASP A 241 0.58 -1.40 -3.91
C ASP A 241 1.46 -0.16 -3.72
N PHE A 242 2.74 -0.36 -3.36
CA PHE A 242 3.74 0.67 -3.21
C PHE A 242 3.94 1.43 -4.52
N TYR A 243 4.09 0.71 -5.65
CA TYR A 243 4.26 1.34 -6.95
C TYR A 243 3.00 2.07 -7.42
N LEU A 244 1.80 1.53 -7.14
CA LEU A 244 0.54 2.20 -7.46
C LEU A 244 0.41 3.51 -6.67
N LEU A 245 0.54 3.46 -5.33
CA LEU A 245 0.44 4.64 -4.48
C LEU A 245 1.54 5.66 -4.78
N ASN A 246 2.76 5.22 -5.11
CA ASN A 246 3.85 6.12 -5.53
C ASN A 246 3.49 6.88 -6.82
N LYS A 247 2.80 6.25 -7.78
CA LYS A 247 2.31 6.95 -8.99
C LYS A 247 1.13 7.88 -8.64
N LEU A 248 0.19 7.42 -7.83
CA LEU A 248 -1.01 8.20 -7.46
C LEU A 248 -0.64 9.47 -6.68
N ALA A 249 0.31 9.37 -5.75
CA ALA A 249 0.81 10.51 -4.98
C ALA A 249 1.46 11.61 -5.85
N LYS A 250 1.82 11.32 -7.10
CA LYS A 250 2.31 12.32 -8.07
C LYS A 250 1.17 13.08 -8.78
N LEU A 251 -0.05 12.55 -8.74
CA LEU A 251 -1.24 13.19 -9.29
C LEU A 251 -1.96 14.07 -8.28
N GLY A 252 -1.96 13.66 -7.00
CA GLY A 252 -2.63 14.40 -5.93
C GLY A 252 -2.44 13.76 -4.56
N PRO A 253 -3.09 14.30 -3.52
CA PRO A 253 -2.96 13.82 -2.15
C PRO A 253 -3.41 12.37 -1.97
N VAL A 254 -2.67 11.62 -1.15
CA VAL A 254 -3.08 10.33 -0.60
C VAL A 254 -3.62 10.56 0.80
N ALA A 255 -4.92 10.33 1.00
CA ALA A 255 -5.58 10.49 2.27
C ALA A 255 -5.22 9.36 3.24
N ARG A 256 -5.04 9.68 4.51
CA ARG A 256 -4.99 8.69 5.58
C ARG A 256 -6.32 8.71 6.30
N LEU A 257 -7.10 7.66 6.13
CA LEU A 257 -8.44 7.58 6.69
C LEU A 257 -8.37 7.36 8.20
N ARG A 258 -9.50 7.64 8.86
CA ARG A 258 -9.72 7.48 10.29
C ARG A 258 -10.92 6.57 10.50
N GLY A 259 -11.04 5.99 11.69
CA GLY A 259 -12.09 5.03 12.02
C GLY A 259 -11.51 3.72 12.52
N GLN A 260 -12.34 2.68 12.51
CA GLN A 260 -11.90 1.36 12.95
C GLN A 260 -10.88 0.76 11.96
N ALA A 261 -9.97 -0.07 12.48
CA ALA A 261 -8.91 -0.66 11.68
C ALA A 261 -9.37 -1.92 10.94
N VAL A 262 -8.91 -2.06 9.69
CA VAL A 262 -8.89 -3.34 8.98
C VAL A 262 -8.05 -4.32 9.79
N GLN A 263 -8.64 -5.45 10.17
CA GLN A 263 -7.93 -6.49 10.90
C GLN A 263 -7.27 -7.45 9.93
N LEU A 264 -5.96 -7.66 10.11
CA LEU A 264 -5.14 -8.54 9.28
C LEU A 264 -4.69 -9.74 10.12
N ARG A 265 -4.78 -10.96 9.60
CA ARG A 265 -4.37 -12.14 10.37
C ARG A 265 -2.85 -12.26 10.42
N SER A 266 -2.28 -12.51 11.61
CA SER A 266 -0.90 -12.99 11.74
C SER A 266 -0.75 -14.32 11.00
N ARG A 267 0.22 -14.43 10.09
CA ARG A 267 0.53 -15.69 9.40
C ARG A 267 1.97 -15.74 8.90
N TYR A 268 2.53 -16.94 8.89
CA TYR A 268 3.61 -17.28 7.97
C TYR A 268 3.01 -17.44 6.57
N SER A 269 3.60 -16.81 5.57
CA SER A 269 3.16 -16.99 4.19
C SER A 269 4.32 -16.85 3.22
N ASP A 270 4.38 -17.79 2.27
CA ASP A 270 5.31 -17.86 1.15
C ASP A 270 4.63 -17.51 -0.19
N ARG A 271 3.35 -17.11 -0.16
CA ARG A 271 2.53 -16.81 -1.35
C ARG A 271 3.10 -15.67 -2.21
N VAL A 272 3.91 -14.80 -1.63
CA VAL A 272 4.56 -13.67 -2.30
C VAL A 272 6.04 -13.59 -1.91
N PRO A 273 6.91 -13.05 -2.79
CA PRO A 273 8.36 -13.00 -2.52
C PRO A 273 8.75 -12.00 -1.43
N PHE A 274 7.89 -11.03 -1.11
CA PHE A 274 8.06 -10.10 0.01
C PHE A 274 6.69 -9.57 0.45
N GLY A 275 6.59 -9.11 1.71
CA GLY A 275 5.35 -8.66 2.34
C GLY A 275 5.26 -9.12 3.79
N THR A 276 4.08 -9.06 4.40
CA THR A 276 3.86 -9.45 5.81
C THR A 276 4.33 -10.88 6.10
N GLY A 277 3.87 -11.87 5.33
CA GLY A 277 4.23 -13.28 5.56
C GLY A 277 5.74 -13.57 5.50
N PRO A 278 6.45 -13.17 4.42
CA PRO A 278 7.89 -13.36 4.34
C PRO A 278 8.69 -12.63 5.42
N ALA A 279 8.26 -11.41 5.81
CA ALA A 279 8.91 -10.65 6.87
C ALA A 279 8.73 -11.32 8.24
N VAL A 280 7.51 -11.77 8.55
CA VAL A 280 7.20 -12.53 9.79
C VAL A 280 8.01 -13.82 9.84
N ALA A 281 8.09 -14.57 8.73
CA ALA A 281 8.90 -15.78 8.65
C ALA A 281 10.40 -15.49 8.88
N GLN A 282 10.92 -14.37 8.36
CA GLN A 282 12.31 -13.97 8.60
C GLN A 282 12.55 -13.60 10.08
N ILE A 283 11.64 -12.86 10.69
CA ILE A 283 11.75 -12.43 12.09
C ILE A 283 11.68 -13.63 13.03
N SER A 284 10.75 -14.56 12.80
CA SER A 284 10.60 -15.76 13.64
C SER A 284 11.76 -16.74 13.53
N ARG A 285 12.61 -16.65 12.48
CA ARG A 285 13.85 -17.43 12.39
C ARG A 285 14.96 -16.89 13.29
N ALA A 286 14.84 -15.67 13.81
CA ALA A 286 15.80 -15.12 14.74
C ALA A 286 15.69 -15.85 16.09
N ARG A 287 16.84 -16.14 16.74
CA ARG A 287 16.88 -16.79 18.06
C ARG A 287 16.12 -15.97 19.11
N VAL A 288 16.17 -14.65 19.00
CA VAL A 288 15.43 -13.70 19.81
C VAL A 288 14.82 -12.67 18.85
N PRO A 289 13.51 -12.73 18.55
CA PRO A 289 12.85 -11.80 17.62
C PRO A 289 13.05 -10.32 17.95
N LEU A 290 13.13 -9.97 19.24
CA LEU A 290 13.36 -8.60 19.72
C LEU A 290 14.72 -8.01 19.33
N ASP A 291 15.69 -8.86 19.00
CA ASP A 291 17.04 -8.45 18.58
C ASP A 291 17.14 -8.31 17.06
N ALA A 292 16.06 -8.59 16.32
CA ALA A 292 16.05 -8.44 14.88
C ALA A 292 16.26 -6.96 14.48
N PRO A 293 17.23 -6.66 13.60
CA PRO A 293 17.54 -5.29 13.18
C PRO A 293 16.53 -4.78 12.14
N LEU A 294 15.31 -4.48 12.58
CA LEU A 294 14.17 -4.15 11.72
C LEU A 294 14.02 -2.65 11.45
N PHE A 295 14.48 -1.82 12.38
CA PHE A 295 14.17 -0.39 12.37
C PHE A 295 15.33 0.40 11.75
N TYR A 296 15.05 1.30 10.80
CA TYR A 296 16.08 2.20 10.30
C TYR A 296 16.59 3.10 11.42
N HIS A 297 17.90 3.37 11.47
CA HIS A 297 18.44 4.32 12.43
C HIS A 297 17.80 5.71 12.25
N PRO A 298 17.40 6.43 13.32
CA PRO A 298 16.74 7.74 13.21
C PRO A 298 17.51 8.78 12.37
N GLN A 299 18.84 8.75 12.41
CA GLN A 299 19.70 9.62 11.60
C GLN A 299 19.47 9.49 10.08
N CYS A 300 18.99 8.34 9.59
CA CYS A 300 18.60 8.22 8.18
C CYS A 300 17.45 9.18 7.82
N PHE A 301 16.52 9.40 8.75
CA PHE A 301 15.40 10.31 8.56
C PHE A 301 15.79 11.77 8.83
N GLU A 302 16.77 12.03 9.71
CA GLU A 302 17.39 13.35 9.86
C GLU A 302 18.05 13.81 8.56
N CYS A 303 18.81 12.91 7.91
CA CYS A 303 19.42 13.18 6.61
C CYS A 303 18.36 13.47 5.53
N LEU A 304 17.26 12.71 5.52
CA LEU A 304 16.15 12.96 4.60
C LEU A 304 15.49 14.30 4.87
N ARG A 305 15.29 14.65 6.15
CA ARG A 305 14.72 15.93 6.57
C ARG A 305 15.58 17.10 6.08
N ALA A 306 16.88 17.06 6.36
CA ALA A 306 17.83 18.09 5.95
C ALA A 306 17.81 18.31 4.43
N LEU A 307 17.74 17.23 3.64
CA LEU A 307 17.59 17.33 2.18
C LEU A 307 16.28 18.04 1.78
N LEU A 308 15.16 17.66 2.39
CA LEU A 308 13.85 18.21 2.05
C LEU A 308 13.70 19.67 2.47
N GLU A 309 14.29 20.06 3.60
CA GLU A 309 14.34 21.45 4.08
C GLU A 309 15.27 22.32 3.22
N ALA A 310 16.32 21.75 2.61
CA ALA A 310 17.25 22.46 1.71
C ALA A 310 16.68 22.72 0.30
N LEU A 311 15.53 22.14 -0.08
CA LEU A 311 14.98 22.27 -1.43
C LEU A 311 14.73 23.71 -1.91
N PRO A 312 14.23 24.65 -1.08
CA PRO A 312 14.05 26.04 -1.49
C PRO A 312 15.36 26.68 -1.97
N ASP A 313 16.47 26.42 -1.27
CA ASP A 313 17.79 26.95 -1.61
C ASP A 313 18.41 26.23 -2.82
N LEU A 314 18.19 24.92 -2.95
CA LEU A 314 18.63 24.13 -4.10
C LEU A 314 17.97 24.57 -5.42
N ARG A 315 16.95 25.41 -5.38
CA ARG A 315 16.41 26.06 -6.58
C ARG A 315 17.42 27.02 -7.21
N GLU A 316 18.24 27.70 -6.40
CA GLU A 316 19.18 28.69 -6.89
C GLU A 316 20.39 28.01 -7.57
N ALA A 317 20.89 28.62 -8.66
CA ALA A 317 22.05 28.10 -9.37
C ALA A 317 23.32 28.22 -8.50
N GLY A 318 24.17 27.20 -8.53
CA GLY A 318 25.41 27.16 -7.75
C GLY A 318 25.25 26.82 -6.26
N ALA A 319 24.06 26.42 -5.81
CA ALA A 319 23.84 25.96 -4.44
C ALA A 319 24.75 24.76 -4.08
N ASP A 320 25.48 24.90 -2.98
CA ASP A 320 26.35 23.88 -2.41
C ASP A 320 25.55 23.00 -1.44
N LEU A 321 25.26 21.76 -1.86
CA LEU A 321 24.44 20.83 -1.08
C LEU A 321 25.10 20.42 0.24
N PRO A 322 26.37 19.96 0.30
CA PRO A 322 27.06 19.72 1.57
C PRO A 322 26.94 20.88 2.55
N ALA A 323 27.19 22.11 2.10
CA ALA A 323 27.08 23.30 2.96
C ALA A 323 25.64 23.53 3.46
N LEU A 324 24.64 23.31 2.60
CA LEU A 324 23.22 23.39 2.99
C LEU A 324 22.86 22.35 4.06
N LEU A 325 23.26 21.10 3.85
CA LEU A 325 22.99 20.01 4.79
C LEU A 325 23.68 20.23 6.13
N HIS A 326 24.90 20.77 6.11
CA HIS A 326 25.62 21.15 7.33
C HIS A 326 24.90 22.27 8.10
N ARG A 327 24.39 23.29 7.40
CA ARG A 327 23.57 24.35 8.02
C ARG A 327 22.27 23.81 8.63
N SER A 328 21.72 22.72 8.10
CA SER A 328 20.57 22.02 8.67
C SER A 328 20.94 21.13 9.88
N GLY A 329 22.19 21.13 10.33
CA GLY A 329 22.64 20.47 11.57
C GLY A 329 23.31 19.11 11.37
N LEU A 330 23.59 18.67 10.14
CA LEU A 330 24.37 17.45 9.90
C LEU A 330 25.87 17.71 10.10
N ASP A 331 26.60 16.75 10.65
CA ASP A 331 28.07 16.80 10.63
C ASP A 331 28.61 16.73 9.20
N THR A 332 29.83 17.23 8.98
CA THR A 332 30.46 17.31 7.66
C THR A 332 30.49 15.96 6.95
N ASP A 333 30.92 14.89 7.63
CA ASP A 333 31.00 13.56 7.02
C ASP A 333 29.61 13.04 6.60
N THR A 334 28.57 13.34 7.37
CA THR A 334 27.19 12.95 7.04
C THR A 334 26.67 13.77 5.86
N ALA A 335 26.93 15.08 5.83
CA ALA A 335 26.54 15.95 4.73
C ALA A 335 27.19 15.50 3.40
N ASP A 336 28.49 15.19 3.44
CA ASP A 336 29.23 14.67 2.27
C ASP A 336 28.70 13.31 1.82
N ALA A 337 28.47 12.39 2.77
CA ALA A 337 27.90 11.09 2.44
C ALA A 337 26.51 11.19 1.79
N CYS A 338 25.66 12.11 2.27
CA CYS A 338 24.36 12.39 1.66
C CYS A 338 24.52 12.93 0.25
N SER A 339 25.40 13.90 0.06
CA SER A 339 25.70 14.50 -1.25
C SER A 339 26.13 13.44 -2.26
N ASP A 340 27.11 12.60 -1.91
CA ASP A 340 27.60 11.51 -2.78
C ASP A 340 26.50 10.54 -3.20
N ILE A 341 25.67 10.11 -2.25
CA ILE A 341 24.55 9.20 -2.52
C ILE A 341 23.59 9.86 -3.50
N LEU A 342 23.24 11.12 -3.29
CA LEU A 342 22.31 11.85 -4.13
C LEU A 342 22.88 12.12 -5.53
N GLN A 343 24.18 12.42 -5.64
CA GLN A 343 24.85 12.56 -6.94
C GLN A 343 24.84 11.24 -7.71
N THR A 344 25.11 10.13 -7.05
CA THR A 344 25.00 8.78 -7.64
C THR A 344 23.57 8.46 -8.11
N MET A 345 22.56 9.02 -7.44
CA MET A 345 21.15 8.92 -7.84
C MET A 345 20.76 9.87 -9.00
N GLY A 346 21.68 10.73 -9.45
CA GLY A 346 21.48 11.68 -10.55
C GLY A 346 20.88 13.02 -10.12
N LEU A 347 21.16 13.49 -8.90
CA LEU A 347 20.62 14.74 -8.37
C LEU A 347 20.92 15.95 -9.26
N GLU A 348 22.16 16.11 -9.74
CA GLU A 348 22.54 17.28 -10.53
C GLU A 348 21.67 17.42 -11.80
N ALA A 349 21.49 16.31 -12.54
CA ALA A 349 20.64 16.28 -13.73
C ALA A 349 19.18 16.61 -13.39
N ALA A 350 18.68 16.12 -12.25
CA ALA A 350 17.33 16.41 -11.79
C ALA A 350 17.14 17.88 -11.40
N LEU A 351 18.09 18.46 -10.66
CA LEU A 351 18.06 19.89 -10.30
C LEU A 351 18.11 20.77 -11.55
N ARG A 352 18.96 20.45 -12.51
CA ARG A 352 19.03 21.17 -13.79
C ARG A 352 17.68 21.15 -14.51
N HIS A 353 17.04 19.98 -14.61
CA HIS A 353 15.70 19.86 -15.18
C HIS A 353 14.66 20.69 -14.40
N CYS A 354 14.66 20.59 -13.07
CA CYS A 354 13.70 21.30 -12.21
C CYS A 354 13.86 22.82 -12.32
N ARG A 355 15.09 23.34 -12.44
CA ARG A 355 15.38 24.77 -12.60
C ARG A 355 14.98 25.28 -13.98
N GLN A 356 15.22 24.51 -15.04
CA GLN A 356 14.86 24.88 -16.41
C GLN A 356 13.35 24.90 -16.66
N HIS A 357 12.61 23.96 -16.06
CA HIS A 357 11.17 23.80 -16.31
C HIS A 357 10.28 24.26 -15.15
N GLY A 358 10.85 24.68 -14.02
CA GLY A 358 10.13 25.21 -12.86
C GLY A 358 10.02 26.73 -12.92
N ARG A 359 8.89 27.27 -13.39
CA ARG A 359 8.61 28.71 -13.46
C ARG A 359 8.39 29.38 -12.09
N GLY A 360 8.54 28.64 -10.98
CA GLY A 360 8.36 29.13 -9.61
C GLY A 360 8.61 28.06 -8.55
N ALA A 361 8.68 28.47 -7.27
CA ALA A 361 9.05 27.60 -6.15
C ALA A 361 8.15 26.35 -6.04
N GLN A 362 6.83 26.51 -6.14
CA GLN A 362 5.90 25.38 -6.08
C GLN A 362 6.07 24.39 -7.25
N GLN A 363 6.38 24.88 -8.45
CA GLN A 363 6.58 24.01 -9.62
C GLN A 363 7.90 23.25 -9.51
N PHE A 364 8.96 23.92 -9.03
CA PHE A 364 10.24 23.30 -8.70
C PHE A 364 10.05 22.17 -7.69
N LEU A 365 9.39 22.42 -6.56
CA LEU A 365 9.13 21.40 -5.53
C LEU A 365 8.33 20.22 -6.10
N ARG A 366 7.29 20.49 -6.90
CA ARG A 366 6.52 19.42 -7.55
C ARG A 366 7.38 18.56 -8.49
N GLN A 367 8.21 19.18 -9.32
CA GLN A 367 9.10 18.44 -10.23
C GLN A 367 10.17 17.65 -9.46
N PHE A 368 10.72 18.25 -8.40
CA PHE A 368 11.66 17.56 -7.53
C PHE A 368 11.03 16.33 -6.90
N HIS A 369 9.84 16.44 -6.31
CA HIS A 369 9.15 15.28 -5.73
C HIS A 369 8.69 14.24 -6.77
N GLN A 370 8.43 14.63 -8.02
CA GLN A 370 8.20 13.65 -9.09
C GLN A 370 9.44 12.78 -9.36
N TRP A 371 10.63 13.39 -9.29
CA TRP A 371 11.91 12.70 -9.38
C TRP A 371 12.24 11.95 -8.08
N PHE A 372 12.37 12.67 -6.96
CA PHE A 372 12.63 12.17 -5.62
C PHE A 372 11.36 11.63 -4.95
N ASP A 373 10.83 10.58 -5.57
CA ASP A 373 9.59 9.93 -5.18
C ASP A 373 9.76 8.98 -3.97
N ALA A 374 8.71 8.24 -3.61
CA ALA A 374 8.77 7.29 -2.50
C ALA A 374 9.87 6.24 -2.70
N PHE A 375 10.12 5.82 -3.94
CA PHE A 375 11.14 4.82 -4.26
C PHE A 375 12.55 5.38 -4.14
N ARG A 376 12.79 6.61 -4.61
CA ARG A 376 14.08 7.29 -4.39
C ARG A 376 14.32 7.61 -2.92
N SER A 377 13.27 8.01 -2.18
CA SER A 377 13.35 8.18 -0.72
C SER A 377 13.82 6.89 -0.03
N LEU A 378 13.21 5.75 -0.38
CA LEU A 378 13.60 4.44 0.15
C LEU A 378 15.04 4.06 -0.24
N LYS A 379 15.45 4.33 -1.48
CA LYS A 379 16.83 4.09 -1.94
C LYS A 379 17.85 4.92 -1.17
N PHE A 380 17.56 6.20 -0.95
CA PHE A 380 18.40 7.11 -0.18
C PHE A 380 18.57 6.61 1.26
N ILE A 381 17.47 6.29 1.94
CA ILE A 381 17.48 5.72 3.30
C ILE A 381 18.28 4.39 3.34
N ARG A 382 18.11 3.52 2.35
CA ARG A 382 18.84 2.24 2.28
C ARG A 382 20.33 2.42 2.03
N ALA A 383 20.72 3.40 1.21
CA ALA A 383 22.12 3.73 0.96
C ALA A 383 22.79 4.29 2.24
N LEU A 384 22.11 5.18 2.96
CA LEU A 384 22.57 5.66 4.27
C LEU A 384 22.72 4.52 5.28
N ARG A 385 21.75 3.60 5.30
CA ARG A 385 21.80 2.40 6.14
C ARG A 385 23.04 1.54 5.86
N GLN A 386 23.37 1.35 4.58
CA GLN A 386 24.53 0.55 4.17
C GLN A 386 25.86 1.25 4.45
N ARG A 387 25.91 2.58 4.29
CA ARG A 387 27.15 3.36 4.38
C ARG A 387 27.51 3.79 5.81
N ARG A 388 26.53 4.18 6.63
CA ARG A 388 26.79 4.75 7.97
C ARG A 388 25.92 4.20 9.09
N TRP A 389 24.62 4.00 8.84
CA TRP A 389 23.64 3.85 9.92
C TRP A 389 22.85 2.53 9.82
N PRO A 390 23.43 1.39 10.22
CA PRO A 390 22.78 0.09 10.09
C PRO A 390 21.45 0.05 10.86
N SER A 391 20.53 -0.81 10.40
CA SER A 391 19.26 -1.02 11.08
C SER A 391 19.48 -1.47 12.53
N GLN A 392 18.59 -1.00 13.41
CA GLN A 392 18.64 -1.18 14.84
C GLN A 392 17.56 -2.16 15.29
N ALA A 393 17.82 -2.87 16.39
CA ALA A 393 16.81 -3.58 17.15
C ALA A 393 15.90 -2.58 17.90
N LEU A 394 14.70 -3.01 18.29
CA LEU A 394 13.72 -2.12 18.95
C LEU A 394 14.29 -1.47 20.22
N HIS A 395 14.97 -2.25 21.06
CA HIS A 395 15.52 -1.77 22.33
C HIS A 395 16.60 -0.70 22.14
N ALA A 396 17.34 -0.74 21.03
CA ALA A 396 18.41 0.21 20.75
C ALA A 396 17.89 1.60 20.36
N LEU A 397 16.63 1.71 19.90
CA LEU A 397 16.03 2.99 19.49
C LEU A 397 15.84 3.97 20.67
N ALA A 398 15.70 3.47 21.90
CA ALA A 398 15.44 4.32 23.08
C ALA A 398 16.57 5.35 23.34
N ALA A 399 17.80 5.02 22.95
CA ALA A 399 18.97 5.88 23.12
C ALA A 399 19.24 6.77 21.91
N GLN A 400 18.46 6.66 20.83
CA GLN A 400 18.72 7.35 19.58
C GLN A 400 17.92 8.65 19.46
N SER A 401 18.52 9.62 18.77
CA SER A 401 17.87 10.88 18.40
C SER A 401 17.80 11.03 16.87
N PRO A 402 16.71 11.60 16.32
CA PRO A 402 15.49 12.04 17.02
C PRO A 402 14.61 10.86 17.52
N PRO A 403 13.84 11.02 18.62
CA PRO A 403 12.93 9.97 19.10
C PRO A 403 11.68 9.92 18.22
N LEU A 404 11.61 8.94 17.32
CA LEU A 404 10.48 8.76 16.41
C LEU A 404 9.31 8.00 17.06
N LEU A 405 9.60 7.08 17.98
CA LEU A 405 8.58 6.34 18.74
C LEU A 405 8.20 7.08 20.03
N PRO A 406 6.99 6.82 20.57
CA PRO A 406 6.63 7.26 21.92
C PRO A 406 7.67 6.82 22.96
N ALA A 407 7.88 7.65 23.99
CA ALA A 407 8.92 7.42 25.01
C ALA A 407 8.87 6.00 25.60
N MET A 408 9.97 5.26 25.40
CA MET A 408 10.17 3.93 25.96
C MET A 408 10.52 4.06 27.44
N ARG A 409 9.77 3.41 28.35
CA ARG A 409 10.04 3.51 29.80
C ARG A 409 10.92 2.37 30.34
N GLY A 410 11.76 1.75 29.50
CA GLY A 410 12.72 0.71 29.88
C GLY A 410 12.99 -0.34 28.80
N PRO A 411 14.04 -1.19 28.95
CA PRO A 411 14.33 -2.29 28.04
C PRO A 411 13.26 -3.39 28.18
N GLY A 412 12.55 -3.70 27.09
CA GLY A 412 11.56 -4.80 27.05
C GLY A 412 10.09 -4.41 27.29
N GLN A 413 9.69 -3.15 27.09
CA GLN A 413 8.26 -2.80 27.21
C GLN A 413 7.40 -3.31 26.05
N ASP A 414 6.19 -3.72 26.44
CA ASP A 414 5.11 -4.30 25.64
C ASP A 414 4.96 -3.63 24.26
N ILE A 415 5.31 -4.37 23.20
CA ILE A 415 5.14 -3.97 21.80
C ILE A 415 3.71 -3.47 21.57
N ASP A 416 2.72 -4.06 22.24
CA ASP A 416 1.33 -3.66 22.09
C ASP A 416 1.08 -2.25 22.62
N ARG A 417 1.82 -1.80 23.64
CA ARG A 417 1.75 -0.41 24.11
C ARG A 417 2.27 0.55 23.04
N LEU A 418 3.40 0.24 22.41
CA LEU A 418 3.97 1.06 21.35
C LEU A 418 3.05 1.10 20.13
N LEU A 419 2.50 -0.05 19.73
CA LEU A 419 1.47 -0.14 18.70
C LEU A 419 0.27 0.72 19.07
N ARG A 420 -0.37 0.51 20.24
CA ARG A 420 -1.51 1.33 20.70
C ARG A 420 -1.22 2.82 20.65
N ALA A 421 -0.07 3.26 21.13
CA ALA A 421 0.31 4.68 21.15
C ALA A 421 0.53 5.24 19.73
N THR A 422 1.20 4.47 18.87
CA THR A 422 1.49 4.86 17.49
C THR A 422 0.22 4.91 16.64
N ARG A 423 -0.63 3.89 16.77
CA ARG A 423 -1.95 3.78 16.12
C ARG A 423 -2.86 4.97 16.45
N ARG A 424 -2.90 5.42 17.72
CA ARG A 424 -3.67 6.59 18.16
C ARG A 424 -3.28 7.89 17.44
N ARG A 425 -2.03 8.02 16.99
CA ARG A 425 -1.55 9.21 16.25
C ARG A 425 -2.33 9.43 14.96
N TRP A 426 -2.76 8.35 14.30
CA TRP A 426 -3.42 8.43 12.99
C TRP A 426 -4.91 8.10 13.04
N TRP A 427 -5.34 7.18 13.91
CA TRP A 427 -6.66 6.57 13.73
C TRP A 427 -7.80 7.31 14.41
N GLN A 428 -7.51 8.24 15.34
CA GLN A 428 -8.49 9.00 16.14
C GLN A 428 -9.85 8.28 16.23
N THR A 429 -9.88 7.18 16.97
CA THR A 429 -11.13 6.48 17.28
C THR A 429 -11.94 7.41 18.19
N THR A 430 -13.02 7.98 17.66
CA THR A 430 -14.07 8.65 18.44
C THR A 430 -14.66 7.71 19.47
#